data_AF-A0A101EZR3-F1
#
_entry.id   AF-A0A101EZR3-F1
#
_cell.length_a   1.000
_cell.length_b   1.000
_cell.length_c   1.000
_cell.angle_alpha   90.00
_cell.angle_beta   90.00
_cell.angle_gamma   90.00
#
_symmetry.space_group_name_H-M   'P 1'
#
loop_
_entity.id
_entity.type
_entity.pdbx_description
1 polymer ?
#
loop_
_entity_poly.entity_id
_entity_poly.type
_entity_poly.pdbx_seq_one_letter_code
_entity_poly.pdbx_strand_id
1 'polypeptide(L)'
;LNLEANGEAFIDVNSFHHQAIKKLGNDIKPVAYAEDGIIEAVEVEGRFAIGVQWWAEYLDEMEPLFKALVDKASEYKKKKSGLDDPAEEITKSFQIHEL
;
A
#
# COMPACT_ATOMS: atom_id res chain seq x y z
N LEU A 1 7.02 16.67 1.13
CA LEU A 1 6.61 16.46 2.54
C LEU A 1 6.96 17.71 3.32
N ASN A 2 5.95 18.40 3.82
CA ASN A 2 6.13 19.51 4.76
C ASN A 2 5.96 18.93 6.17
N LEU A 3 7.00 19.03 7.00
CA LEU A 3 6.98 18.51 8.36
C LEU A 3 6.75 19.66 9.35
N GLU A 4 5.75 19.53 10.20
CA GLU A 4 5.49 20.47 11.28
C GLU A 4 6.15 20.02 12.59
N ALA A 5 6.36 20.98 13.50
CA ALA A 5 7.04 20.72 14.78
C ALA A 5 6.27 19.76 15.72
N ASN A 6 4.99 19.49 15.41
CA ASN A 6 4.15 18.52 16.09
C ASN A 6 4.36 17.06 15.58
N GLY A 7 5.22 16.86 14.58
CA GLY A 7 5.48 15.55 13.99
C GLY A 7 4.48 15.16 12.89
N GLU A 8 3.60 16.07 12.48
CA GLU A 8 2.69 15.86 11.36
C GLU A 8 3.41 16.10 10.04
N ALA A 9 3.01 15.35 9.02
CA ALA A 9 3.54 15.42 7.68
C ALA A 9 2.42 15.73 6.69
N PHE A 10 2.61 16.76 5.88
CA PHE A 10 1.65 17.20 4.87
C PHE A 10 2.14 16.91 3.47
N ILE A 11 1.19 16.53 2.61
CA ILE A 11 1.33 16.37 1.18
C ILE A 11 0.15 17.05 0.49
N ASP A 12 0.42 17.72 -0.62
CA ASP A 12 -0.65 18.25 -1.47
C ASP A 12 -1.15 17.14 -2.39
N VAL A 13 -2.47 17.01 -2.49
CA VAL A 13 -3.14 16.02 -3.35
C VAL A 13 -4.31 16.67 -4.09
N ASN A 14 -4.73 16.05 -5.19
CA ASN A 14 -5.94 16.44 -5.90
C ASN A 14 -7.20 15.91 -5.18
N SER A 15 -8.37 16.50 -5.45
CA SER A 15 -9.64 16.02 -4.89
C SER A 15 -10.72 16.03 -5.95
N PHE A 16 -11.26 14.83 -6.25
CA PHE A 16 -12.28 14.61 -7.27
C PHE A 16 -13.32 13.57 -6.79
N HIS A 17 -13.94 13.82 -5.65
CA HIS A 17 -14.97 12.95 -5.08
C HIS A 17 -16.09 13.74 -4.42
N HIS A 18 -17.33 13.28 -4.60
CA HIS A 18 -18.51 13.86 -3.92
C HIS A 18 -18.89 13.09 -2.65
N GLN A 19 -18.24 11.96 -2.40
CA GLN A 19 -18.51 11.07 -1.27
C GLN A 19 -17.24 10.91 -0.44
N ALA A 20 -17.41 10.64 0.84
CA ALA A 20 -16.32 10.44 1.79
C ALA A 20 -16.64 9.29 2.74
N ILE A 21 -15.60 8.75 3.36
CA ILE A 21 -15.74 7.68 4.35
C ILE A 21 -16.44 8.21 5.59
N LYS A 22 -17.65 7.68 5.87
CA LYS A 22 -18.41 8.02 7.08
C LYS A 22 -18.10 7.11 8.28
N LYS A 23 -17.81 5.84 8.02
CA LYS A 23 -17.55 4.82 9.05
C LYS A 23 -16.59 3.76 8.50
N LEU A 24 -15.57 3.46 9.29
CA LEU A 24 -14.59 2.42 8.97
C LEU A 24 -15.10 1.03 9.37
N GLY A 25 -14.64 0.02 8.64
CA GLY A 25 -14.81 -1.39 9.01
C GLY A 25 -13.85 -1.79 10.13
N ASN A 26 -13.98 -3.05 10.58
CA ASN A 26 -13.05 -3.61 11.56
C ASN A 26 -11.63 -3.69 10.96
N ASP A 27 -10.62 -3.46 11.80
CA ASP A 27 -9.20 -3.55 11.46
C ASP A 27 -8.74 -2.57 10.36
N ILE A 28 -9.56 -1.55 10.05
CA ILE A 28 -9.20 -0.46 9.13
C ILE A 28 -8.88 0.78 9.95
N LYS A 29 -7.70 1.35 9.73
CA LYS A 29 -7.23 2.56 10.40
C LYS A 29 -7.17 3.73 9.41
N PRO A 30 -7.65 4.92 9.79
CA PRO A 30 -7.39 6.14 9.03
C PRO A 30 -5.93 6.57 9.26
N VAL A 31 -5.25 6.97 8.18
CA VAL A 31 -3.82 7.33 8.22
C VAL A 31 -3.51 8.67 7.56
N ALA A 32 -4.47 9.27 6.87
CA ALA A 32 -4.39 10.66 6.41
C ALA A 32 -5.76 11.33 6.49
N TYR A 33 -5.75 12.63 6.77
CA TYR A 33 -6.93 13.47 6.85
C TYR A 33 -6.71 14.74 6.05
N ALA A 34 -7.76 15.26 5.43
CA ALA A 34 -7.81 16.64 4.95
C ALA A 34 -8.00 17.61 6.14
N GLU A 35 -7.79 18.91 5.90
CA GLU A 35 -7.92 19.97 6.92
C GLU A 35 -9.34 20.05 7.52
N ASP A 36 -10.37 19.64 6.77
CA ASP A 36 -11.76 19.58 7.22
C ASP A 36 -12.11 18.30 8.00
N GLY A 37 -11.13 17.43 8.21
CA GLY A 37 -11.26 16.17 8.94
C GLY A 37 -11.78 14.99 8.09
N ILE A 38 -11.96 15.16 6.78
CA ILE A 38 -12.28 14.04 5.89
C ILE A 38 -11.11 13.05 5.87
N ILE A 39 -11.42 11.76 5.96
CA ILE A 39 -10.42 10.69 5.83
C ILE A 39 -10.01 10.60 4.36
N GLU A 40 -8.74 10.84 4.09
CA GLU A 40 -8.14 10.81 2.74
C GLU A 40 -7.36 9.52 2.47
N ALA A 41 -6.87 8.84 3.51
CA ALA A 41 -6.23 7.54 3.36
C ALA A 41 -6.52 6.59 4.53
N VAL A 42 -6.54 5.30 4.23
CA VAL A 42 -6.74 4.20 5.18
C VAL A 42 -5.76 3.06 4.94
N GLU A 43 -5.49 2.29 5.98
CA GLU A 43 -4.76 1.02 5.89
C GLU A 43 -5.47 -0.09 6.67
N VAL A 44 -5.12 -1.35 6.36
CA VAL A 44 -5.63 -2.51 7.10
C VAL A 44 -4.55 -3.08 8.00
N GLU A 45 -4.89 -3.35 9.26
CA GLU A 45 -3.96 -3.94 10.21
C GLU A 45 -3.48 -5.34 9.78
N GLY A 46 -2.20 -5.61 9.98
CA GLY A 46 -1.61 -6.94 9.78
C GLY A 46 -1.39 -7.35 8.32
N ARG A 47 -1.68 -6.50 7.33
CA ARG A 47 -1.39 -6.80 5.91
C ARG A 47 -1.12 -5.53 5.10
N PHE A 48 -0.46 -5.69 3.96
CA PHE A 48 -0.33 -4.60 3.00
C PHE A 48 -1.64 -4.40 2.23
N ALA A 49 -2.45 -3.45 2.69
CA ALA A 49 -3.64 -2.97 2.01
C ALA A 49 -3.85 -1.49 2.39
N ILE A 50 -3.74 -0.62 1.38
CA ILE A 50 -3.84 0.83 1.52
C ILE A 50 -4.93 1.32 0.55
N GLY A 51 -5.76 2.25 1.01
CA GLY A 51 -6.71 2.97 0.17
C GLY A 51 -6.48 4.48 0.31
N VAL A 52 -6.56 5.19 -0.80
CA VAL A 52 -6.46 6.66 -0.86
C VAL A 52 -7.67 7.21 -1.60
N GLN A 53 -8.11 8.41 -1.25
CA GLN A 53 -9.33 9.02 -1.80
C GLN A 53 -9.03 9.95 -2.99
N TRP A 54 -7.84 10.56 -3.02
CA TRP A 54 -7.34 11.32 -4.17
C TRP A 54 -7.00 10.42 -5.36
N TRP A 55 -6.88 11.02 -6.54
CA TRP A 55 -6.44 10.33 -7.76
C TRP A 55 -4.91 10.32 -7.83
N ALA A 56 -4.31 9.32 -7.18
CA ALA A 56 -2.86 9.20 -7.04
C ALA A 56 -2.12 9.08 -8.38
N GLU A 57 -2.76 8.51 -9.39
CA GLU A 57 -2.20 8.29 -10.73
C GLU A 57 -1.97 9.58 -11.53
N TYR A 58 -2.55 10.71 -11.09
CA TYR A 58 -2.38 12.03 -11.71
C TYR A 58 -1.34 12.91 -10.99
N LEU A 59 -0.61 12.36 -10.02
CA LEU A 59 0.37 13.07 -9.21
C LEU A 59 1.71 12.33 -9.28
N ASP A 60 2.73 12.94 -9.89
CA ASP A 60 4.06 12.33 -10.02
C ASP A 60 4.69 12.03 -8.65
N GLU A 61 4.36 12.85 -7.65
CA GLU A 61 4.78 12.69 -6.25
C GLU A 61 4.27 11.40 -5.60
N MET A 62 3.30 10.71 -6.22
CA MET A 62 2.73 9.46 -5.72
C MET A 62 3.41 8.20 -6.27
N GLU A 63 4.46 8.33 -7.10
CA GLU A 63 5.28 7.20 -7.54
C GLU A 63 5.67 6.24 -6.38
N PRO A 64 6.07 6.72 -5.18
CA PRO A 64 6.42 5.83 -4.08
C PRO A 64 5.27 4.92 -3.61
N LEU A 65 4.01 5.38 -3.72
CA LEU A 65 2.84 4.57 -3.35
C LEU A 65 2.67 3.39 -4.32
N PHE A 66 2.82 3.64 -5.62
CA PHE A 66 2.75 2.60 -6.65
C PHE A 66 3.95 1.67 -6.57
N LYS A 67 5.15 2.20 -6.32
CA LYS A 67 6.34 1.39 -6.11
C LYS A 67 6.16 0.43 -4.93
N ALA A 68 5.65 0.93 -3.80
CA ALA A 68 5.37 0.09 -2.63
C ALA A 68 4.36 -1.02 -2.95
N LEU A 69 3.32 -0.73 -3.74
CA LEU A 69 2.35 -1.72 -4.22
C LEU A 69 3.03 -2.82 -5.05
N VAL A 70 3.87 -2.44 -6.03
CA VAL A 70 4.58 -3.39 -6.90
C VAL A 70 5.57 -4.25 -6.10
N ASP A 71 6.32 -3.63 -5.20
CA ASP A 71 7.28 -4.32 -4.34
C ASP A 71 6.56 -5.37 -3.47
N LYS A 72 5.44 -4.99 -2.83
CA LYS A 72 4.67 -5.88 -1.96
C LYS A 72 3.97 -6.99 -2.73
N ALA A 73 3.48 -6.72 -3.93
CA ALA A 73 2.95 -7.75 -4.82
C ALA A 73 4.04 -8.75 -5.23
N SER A 74 5.25 -8.27 -5.50
CA SER A 74 6.41 -9.11 -5.85
C SER A 74 6.85 -9.99 -4.68
N GLU A 75 6.92 -9.45 -3.46
CA GLU A 75 7.16 -10.22 -2.24
C GLU A 75 6.09 -11.29 -2.03
N TYR A 76 4.80 -10.93 -2.18
CA TYR A 76 3.69 -11.86 -2.03
C TYR A 76 3.77 -13.00 -3.06
N LYS A 77 4.14 -12.71 -4.31
CA LYS A 77 4.35 -13.73 -5.35
C LYS A 77 5.46 -14.71 -4.94
N LYS A 78 6.59 -14.23 -4.42
CA LYS A 78 7.70 -15.08 -3.96
C LYS A 78 7.25 -16.02 -2.83
N LYS A 79 6.60 -15.45 -1.80
CA LYS A 79 6.01 -16.19 -0.66
C LYS A 79 5.03 -17.27 -1.10
N LYS A 80 4.10 -16.92 -1.99
CA LYS A 80 3.12 -17.87 -2.51
C LYS A 80 3.74 -18.96 -3.39
N SER A 81 4.87 -18.67 -4.01
CA SER A 81 5.57 -19.62 -4.88
C SER A 81 6.59 -20.47 -4.13
N GLY A 82 6.77 -20.31 -2.81
CA GLY A 82 7.80 -21.03 -2.04
C GLY A 82 9.23 -20.69 -2.48
N LEU A 83 9.43 -19.51 -3.06
CA LEU A 83 10.74 -19.03 -3.57
C LEU A 83 11.47 -18.16 -2.53
N ASP A 84 10.92 -18.07 -1.33
CA ASP A 84 11.43 -17.37 -0.16
C ASP A 84 12.08 -18.33 0.85
N ASP A 85 11.95 -19.64 0.65
CA ASP A 85 12.74 -20.69 1.32
C ASP A 85 13.76 -21.27 0.33
N PRO A 86 15.08 -21.10 0.54
CA PRO A 86 16.09 -21.69 -0.32
C PRO A 86 16.02 -23.22 -0.42
N ALA A 87 15.37 -23.91 0.53
CA ALA A 87 15.16 -25.36 0.46
C ALA A 87 14.04 -25.77 -0.52
N GLU A 88 12.96 -24.98 -0.65
CA GLU A 88 11.89 -25.23 -1.62
C GLU A 88 12.30 -24.86 -3.06
N GLU A 89 13.14 -23.84 -3.23
CA GLU A 89 13.69 -23.44 -4.53
C GLU A 89 14.56 -24.55 -5.16
N ILE A 90 15.41 -25.19 -4.35
CA ILE A 90 16.22 -26.35 -4.79
C ILE A 90 15.30 -27.49 -5.23
N THR A 91 14.28 -27.82 -4.42
CA THR A 91 13.36 -28.93 -4.71
C THR A 91 12.60 -28.72 -6.03
N LYS A 92 12.17 -27.48 -6.33
CA LYS A 92 11.54 -27.15 -7.61
C LYS A 92 12.53 -27.19 -8.78
N SER A 93 13.77 -26.75 -8.61
CA SER A 93 14.79 -26.80 -9.68
C SER A 93 15.14 -28.23 -10.13
N PHE A 94 15.11 -29.18 -9.18
CA PHE A 94 15.36 -30.60 -9.45
C PHE A 94 14.21 -31.26 -10.22
N GLN A 95 12.94 -30.95 -9.88
CA GLN A 95 11.79 -31.46 -10.63
C GLN A 95 11.69 -30.96 -12.08
N ILE A 96 12.33 -29.84 -12.43
CA ILE A 96 12.31 -29.29 -13.79
C ILE A 96 13.38 -29.96 -14.69
N HIS A 97 14.44 -30.54 -14.10
CA HIS A 97 15.52 -31.21 -14.85
C HIS A 97 15.30 -32.72 -15.07
N GLU A 98 14.27 -33.32 -14.48
CA GLU A 98 13.91 -34.74 -14.68
C GLU A 98 12.77 -34.96 -15.70
N LEU A 99 12.45 -33.95 -16.52
CA LEU A 99 11.51 -34.06 -17.65
C LEU A 99 12.21 -33.96 -19.01
#